data_AF-A0A2J8PDP1-F1
#
_entry.id   AF-A0A2J8PDP1-F1
#
_cell.length_a   1.000
_cell.length_b   1.000
_cell.length_c   1.000
_cell.angle_alpha   90.00
_cell.angle_beta   90.00
_cell.angle_gamma   90.00
#
_symmetry.space_group_name_H-M   'P 1'
#
loop_
_entity.id
_entity.type
_entity.pdbx_description
1 polymer ?
#
loop_
_entity_poly.entity_id
_entity_poly.type
_entity_poly.pdbx_seq_one_letter_code
_entity_poly.pdbx_strand_id
1 'polypeptide(L)'
;VKPNYLKGLSHVLNRLPKPVLLPELPTAVRIAALQCMHALTRLPTPVLLPYKPQVIRALAKPLDDKKRLVRKEAVSARGEWFLLGSPGS
;
A
#
# COMPACT_ATOMS: atom_id res chain seq x y z
N VAL A 1 -11.83 0.58 18.64
CA VAL A 1 -11.81 0.94 17.20
C VAL A 1 -13.16 0.55 16.60
N LYS A 2 -13.93 1.50 16.03
CA LYS A 2 -15.30 1.21 15.56
C LYS A 2 -15.27 0.14 14.44
N PRO A 3 -16.07 -0.93 14.52
CA PRO A 3 -15.98 -2.11 13.64
C PRO A 3 -16.18 -1.81 12.14
N ASN A 4 -16.82 -0.69 11.81
CA ASN A 4 -17.05 -0.27 10.41
C ASN A 4 -15.77 0.20 9.70
N TYR A 5 -14.78 0.72 10.44
CA TYR A 5 -13.49 1.11 9.83
C TYR A 5 -12.69 -0.11 9.39
N LEU A 6 -12.77 -1.22 10.13
CA LEU A 6 -12.09 -2.46 9.76
C LEU A 6 -12.69 -3.09 8.50
N LYS A 7 -14.01 -2.99 8.29
CA LYS A 7 -14.66 -3.38 7.03
C LYS A 7 -14.22 -2.49 5.86
N GLY A 8 -14.18 -1.18 6.05
CA GLY A 8 -13.69 -0.24 5.04
C GLY A 8 -12.22 -0.49 4.69
N LEU A 9 -11.38 -0.70 5.72
CA LEU A 9 -9.96 -1.00 5.57
C LEU A 9 -9.74 -2.35 4.88
N SER A 10 -10.49 -3.37 5.27
CA SER A 10 -10.51 -4.67 4.61
C SER A 10 -10.91 -4.52 3.15
N HIS A 11 -11.93 -3.72 2.83
CA HIS A 11 -12.36 -3.50 1.45
C HIS A 11 -11.28 -2.76 0.65
N VAL A 12 -10.63 -1.75 1.23
CA VAL A 12 -9.51 -1.03 0.62
C VAL A 12 -8.34 -1.99 0.39
N LEU A 13 -7.89 -2.72 1.41
CA LEU A 13 -6.75 -3.62 1.33
C LEU A 13 -7.02 -4.89 0.50
N ASN A 14 -8.27 -5.34 0.39
CA ASN A 14 -8.65 -6.52 -0.40
C ASN A 14 -9.10 -6.17 -1.83
N ARG A 15 -9.57 -4.94 -2.10
CA ARG A 15 -9.97 -4.50 -3.44
C ARG A 15 -9.01 -3.52 -4.13
N LEU A 16 -8.18 -2.74 -3.44
CA LEU A 16 -7.04 -2.05 -4.06
C LEU A 16 -5.91 -2.94 -4.61
N PRO A 17 -5.73 -4.24 -4.26
CA PRO A 17 -4.65 -5.06 -4.82
C PRO A 17 -4.69 -5.18 -6.34
N LYS A 18 -5.87 -5.00 -6.96
CA LYS A 18 -6.06 -5.17 -8.42
C LYS A 18 -6.05 -3.85 -9.20
N PRO A 19 -6.70 -2.75 -8.77
CA PRO A 19 -6.75 -1.49 -9.54
C PRO A 19 -5.53 -0.59 -9.40
N VAL A 20 -4.70 -0.70 -8.36
CA VAL A 20 -3.57 0.24 -8.14
C VAL A 20 -2.46 0.10 -9.20
N LEU A 21 -2.46 -1.00 -9.96
CA LEU A 21 -1.30 -1.48 -10.70
C LEU A 21 -1.59 -1.79 -12.16
N LEU A 22 -2.60 -1.15 -12.73
CA LEU A 22 -2.76 -1.16 -14.18
C LEU A 22 -1.81 -0.09 -14.76
N PRO A 23 -0.80 -0.48 -15.55
CA PRO A 23 0.10 0.47 -16.21
C PRO A 23 -0.62 1.44 -17.15
N GLU A 24 -1.88 1.15 -17.47
CA GLU A 24 -2.80 1.95 -18.29
C GLU A 24 -3.45 3.11 -17.53
N LEU A 25 -3.40 3.14 -16.19
CA LEU A 25 -3.93 4.26 -15.43
C LEU A 25 -3.04 5.51 -15.57
N PRO A 26 -3.64 6.72 -15.48
CA PRO A 26 -2.88 7.95 -15.45
C PRO A 26 -1.79 7.92 -14.37
N THR A 27 -0.62 8.47 -14.69
CA THR A 27 0.54 8.47 -13.78
C THR A 27 0.20 9.10 -12.43
N ALA A 28 -0.57 10.19 -12.41
CA ALA A 28 -1.02 10.86 -11.19
C ALA A 28 -1.88 9.95 -10.28
N VAL A 29 -2.77 9.14 -10.86
CA VAL A 29 -3.62 8.21 -10.10
C VAL A 29 -2.78 7.13 -9.42
N ARG A 30 -1.78 6.59 -10.13
CA ARG A 30 -0.87 5.58 -9.58
C ARG A 30 0.00 6.14 -8.45
N ILE A 31 0.51 7.37 -8.61
CA ILE A 31 1.25 8.09 -7.56
C ILE A 31 0.36 8.28 -6.33
N ALA A 32 -0.84 8.84 -6.48
CA ALA A 32 -1.75 9.08 -5.38
C ALA A 32 -2.14 7.78 -4.64
N ALA A 33 -2.37 6.70 -5.38
CA ALA A 33 -2.66 5.40 -4.79
C ALA A 33 -1.49 4.88 -3.93
N LEU A 34 -0.24 5.00 -4.41
CA LEU A 34 0.94 4.59 -3.64
C LEU A 34 1.15 5.47 -2.39
N GLN A 35 0.88 6.78 -2.50
CA GLN A 35 0.88 7.70 -1.35
C GLN A 35 -0.18 7.32 -0.31
N CYS A 36 -1.37 6.91 -0.75
CA CYS A 36 -2.38 6.35 0.16
C CYS A 36 -1.88 5.06 0.81
N MET A 37 -1.25 4.15 0.06
CA MET A 37 -0.67 2.92 0.62
C MET A 37 0.39 3.22 1.69
N HIS A 38 1.25 4.20 1.45
CA HIS A 38 2.19 4.70 2.46
C HIS A 38 1.43 5.28 3.67
N ALA A 39 0.44 6.15 3.46
CA ALA A 39 -0.30 6.77 4.55
C ALA A 39 -1.04 5.76 5.45
N LEU A 40 -1.46 4.61 4.91
CA LEU A 40 -2.08 3.53 5.67
C LEU A 40 -1.16 2.95 6.74
N THR A 41 0.16 3.05 6.62
CA THR A 41 1.10 2.52 7.64
C THR A 41 1.04 3.29 8.96
N ARG A 42 0.43 4.48 8.98
CA ARG A 42 0.18 5.26 10.20
C ARG A 42 -0.97 4.73 11.05
N LEU A 43 -1.71 3.75 10.54
CA LEU A 43 -2.78 3.09 11.30
C LEU A 43 -2.20 2.10 12.31
N PRO A 44 -2.96 1.70 13.35
CA PRO A 44 -2.46 0.78 14.36
C PRO A 44 -1.91 -0.53 13.76
N THR A 45 -0.64 -0.83 14.04
CA THR A 45 0.08 -2.00 13.51
C THR A 45 -0.68 -3.33 13.64
N PRO A 46 -1.34 -3.66 14.76
CA PRO A 46 -2.10 -4.91 14.88
C PRO A 46 -3.20 -5.07 13.83
N VAL A 47 -3.77 -3.97 13.34
CA VAL A 47 -4.81 -3.96 12.30
C VAL A 47 -4.21 -4.22 10.92
N LEU A 48 -2.96 -3.81 10.69
CA LEU A 48 -2.29 -3.90 9.39
C LEU A 48 -1.58 -5.23 9.16
N LEU A 49 -1.07 -5.85 10.23
CA LEU A 49 -0.28 -7.10 10.14
C LEU A 49 -0.93 -8.22 9.32
N PRO A 50 -2.24 -8.50 9.42
CA PRO A 50 -2.89 -9.53 8.60
C PRO A 50 -2.78 -9.29 7.09
N TYR A 51 -2.65 -8.02 6.67
CA TYR A 51 -2.60 -7.62 5.26
C TYR A 51 -1.17 -7.46 4.72
N LYS A 52 -0.17 -7.35 5.61
CA LYS A 52 1.24 -7.11 5.25
C LYS A 52 1.75 -8.04 4.13
N PRO A 53 1.57 -9.37 4.18
CA PRO A 53 2.08 -10.26 3.13
C PRO A 53 1.44 -10.05 1.76
N GLN A 54 0.16 -9.68 1.72
CA GLN A 54 -0.55 -9.41 0.47
C GLN A 54 -0.11 -8.07 -0.12
N VAL A 55 -0.01 -7.04 0.73
CA VAL A 55 0.39 -5.70 0.31
C VAL A 55 1.83 -5.66 -0.18
N ILE A 56 2.78 -6.29 0.53
CA ILE A 56 4.19 -6.35 0.10
C ILE A 56 4.34 -7.03 -1.27
N ARG A 57 3.54 -8.09 -1.53
CA ARG A 57 3.50 -8.75 -2.83
C ARG A 57 2.92 -7.85 -3.92
N ALA A 58 1.79 -7.19 -3.65
CA ALA A 58 1.18 -6.26 -4.61
C ALA A 58 2.11 -5.08 -4.93
N LEU A 59 2.78 -4.51 -3.92
CA LEU A 59 3.72 -3.41 -4.08
C LEU A 59 5.03 -3.79 -4.80
N ALA A 60 5.25 -5.06 -5.16
CA ALA A 60 6.39 -5.44 -6.00
C ALA A 60 6.23 -4.92 -7.45
N LYS A 61 5.05 -5.10 -8.06
CA LYS A 61 4.80 -4.68 -9.46
C LYS A 61 5.05 -3.19 -9.76
N PRO A 62 4.62 -2.21 -8.95
CA PRO A 62 4.90 -0.79 -9.21
C PRO A 62 6.36 -0.40 -8.98
N LEU A 63 7.23 -1.29 -8.47
CA LEU A 63 8.68 -1.06 -8.47
C LEU A 63 9.24 -1.08 -9.88
N ASP A 64 8.63 -1.83 -10.80
CA ASP A 64 9.04 -1.92 -12.21
C ASP A 64 8.29 -0.93 -13.10
N ASP A 65 7.69 0.12 -12.51
CA ASP A 65 6.91 1.09 -13.27
C ASP A 65 7.76 1.84 -14.31
N LYS A 66 7.22 2.05 -15.51
CA LYS A 66 7.88 2.83 -16.58
C LYS A 66 8.21 4.28 -16.15
N LYS A 67 7.51 4.84 -15.17
CA LYS A 67 7.72 6.22 -14.68
C LYS A 67 8.53 6.23 -13.38
N ARG A 68 9.66 6.95 -13.40
CA ARG A 68 10.56 7.10 -12.24
C ARG A 68 9.86 7.58 -10.96
N LEU A 69 8.95 8.55 -11.08
CA LEU A 69 8.21 9.07 -9.93
C LEU A 69 7.30 8.01 -9.30
N VAL A 70 6.68 7.15 -10.09
CA VAL A 70 5.85 6.05 -9.57
C VAL A 70 6.72 5.06 -8.80
N ARG A 71 7.90 4.70 -9.35
CA ARG A 71 8.84 3.82 -8.65
C ARG A 71 9.30 4.41 -7.31
N LYS A 72 9.54 5.73 -7.25
CA LYS A 72 9.91 6.41 -6.00
C LYS A 72 8.85 6.22 -4.91
N GLU A 73 7.58 6.47 -5.24
CA GLU A 73 6.48 6.29 -4.28
C GLU A 73 6.29 4.81 -3.92
N ALA A 74 6.51 3.89 -4.86
CA ALA A 74 6.43 2.45 -4.61
C ALA A 74 7.50 1.97 -3.62
N VAL A 75 8.75 2.45 -3.77
CA VAL A 75 9.84 2.17 -2.82
C VAL A 75 9.49 2.70 -1.44
N SER A 76 9.03 3.95 -1.34
CA SER A 76 8.65 4.55 -0.06
C SER A 76 7.52 3.80 0.62
N ALA A 77 6.42 3.51 -0.09
CA ALA A 77 5.30 2.77 0.47
C ALA A 77 5.74 1.36 0.90
N ARG A 78 6.44 0.63 0.02
CA ARG A 78 6.84 -0.76 0.31
C ARG A 78 7.81 -0.84 1.49
N GLY A 79 8.72 0.11 1.63
CA GLY A 79 9.66 0.22 2.75
C GLY A 79 8.92 0.29 4.10
N GLU A 80 7.98 1.22 4.24
CA GLU A 80 7.18 1.35 5.47
C GLU A 80 6.37 0.08 5.78
N TRP A 81 5.77 -0.54 4.75
CA TRP A 81 5.05 -1.80 4.92
C TRP A 81 5.96 -2.95 5.38
N PHE A 82 7.24 -2.96 5.00
CA PHE A 82 8.22 -3.93 5.50
C PHE A 82 8.53 -3.73 6.98
N LEU A 83 8.59 -2.48 7.45
CA LEU A 83 8.91 -2.14 8.83
C LEU A 83 7.78 -2.45 9.82
N LEU A 84 6.54 -2.61 9.36
CA LEU A 84 5.40 -2.95 10.24
C LEU A 84 5.67 -4.18 11.11
N GLY A 85 5.71 -4.00 12.43
CA GLY A 85 5.95 -5.07 13.39
C GLY A 85 7.43 -5.41 13.61
N SER A 86 8.35 -4.63 13.04
CA SER A 86 9.76 -4.69 13.40
C SER A 86 9.97 -4.08 14.79
N PRO A 87 10.87 -4.65 15.62
CA PRO A 87 11.21 -4.02 16.88
C PRO A 87 11.89 -2.66 16.63
N GLY A 88 11.35 -1.59 17.22
CA GLY A 88 11.91 -0.24 17.15
C GLY A 88 11.36 0.67 16.03
N SER A 89 10.34 0.23 15.28
CA SER A 89 9.59 1.05 14.30
C SER A 89 8.34 1.68 14.90
#